data_AF-A0A914NJ27-F1
#
_entry.id   AF-A0A914NJ27-F1
#
_cell.length_a   1.000
_cell.length_b   1.000
_cell.length_c   1.000
_cell.angle_alpha   90.00
_cell.angle_beta   90.00
_cell.angle_gamma   90.00
#
_symmetry.space_group_name_H-M   'P 1'
#
loop_
_entity.id
_entity.type
_entity.pdbx_description
1 polymer ?
#
loop_
_entity_poly.entity_id
_entity_poly.type
_entity_poly.pdbx_seq_one_letter_code
_entity_poly.pdbx_strand_id
1 'polypeptide(L)'
;MSTIFRTKYLNEQQLEGFNKYKYACIDNSPISVYISHPFWNWIVEFYPRWLPPNVLTLGGFLILISSFILVSIYDYNFNSNTFGSKQEEETIPNWIWLICSIATFLAHLLDGTDGKQARRTGSCGPTGELFDHGFDSWSTVPLTLTIFSIFGRGEYSISPYTMLCVLISVQLVFICSHWEKYNTGVLFLSWGYDASQYGLCIFYLFAFFANPKIFHSNLVDGLSLAYFIATTFF
;
A
#
# COMPACT_ATOMS: atom_id res chain seq x y z
N MET A 1 -1.84 30.97 26.14
CA MET A 1 -1.97 29.64 25.50
C MET A 1 -3.43 29.37 25.07
N SER A 2 -4.10 30.30 24.38
CA SER A 2 -5.58 30.28 24.26
C SER A 2 -6.19 30.71 22.91
N THR A 3 -5.38 30.92 21.87
CA THR A 3 -5.87 31.34 20.53
C THR A 3 -5.89 30.21 19.51
N ILE A 4 -5.04 29.18 19.66
CA ILE A 4 -4.93 28.07 18.69
C ILE A 4 -6.23 27.23 18.63
N PHE A 5 -6.91 27.05 19.77
CA PHE A 5 -8.16 26.27 19.85
C PHE A 5 -9.44 27.07 19.56
N ARG A 6 -9.36 28.37 19.23
CA ARG A 6 -10.54 29.21 18.96
C ARG A 6 -10.89 29.32 17.48
N THR A 7 -10.02 28.86 16.58
CA THR A 7 -10.31 28.86 15.14
C THR A 7 -11.27 27.72 14.83
N LYS A 8 -12.52 28.05 14.47
CA LYS A 8 -13.43 27.07 13.86
C LYS A 8 -12.91 26.75 12.45
N TYR A 9 -12.14 25.66 12.33
CA TYR A 9 -11.60 25.18 11.05
C TYR A 9 -12.72 24.78 10.07
N LEU A 10 -13.84 24.30 10.60
CA LEU A 10 -15.05 23.97 9.84
C LEU A 10 -16.16 24.97 10.15
N ASN A 11 -16.78 25.52 9.10
CA ASN A 11 -17.99 26.32 9.20
C ASN A 11 -19.26 25.41 9.23
N GLU A 12 -20.40 25.99 9.58
CA GLU A 12 -21.66 25.22 9.71
C GLU A 12 -22.11 24.59 8.38
N GLN A 13 -21.86 25.25 7.24
CA GLN A 13 -22.16 24.68 5.91
C GLN A 13 -21.32 23.44 5.61
N GLN A 14 -20.03 23.46 5.98
CA GLN A 14 -19.14 22.31 5.84
C GLN A 14 -19.61 21.16 6.75
N LEU A 15 -20.00 21.47 7.99
CA LEU A 15 -20.55 20.49 8.95
C LEU A 15 -21.86 19.86 8.44
N GLU A 16 -22.77 20.65 7.89
CA GLU A 16 -24.00 20.14 7.26
C GLU A 16 -23.71 19.25 6.04
N GLY A 17 -22.61 19.51 5.32
CA GLY A 17 -22.14 18.69 4.21
C GLY A 17 -21.86 17.24 4.62
N PHE A 18 -21.35 17.00 5.84
CA PHE A 18 -21.08 15.64 6.34
C PHE A 18 -22.36 14.80 6.46
N ASN A 19 -23.50 15.41 6.81
CA ASN A 19 -24.78 14.72 6.92
C ASN A 19 -25.38 14.33 5.56
N LYS A 20 -24.99 15.04 4.49
CA LYS A 20 -25.43 14.79 3.12
C LYS A 20 -24.44 13.91 2.33
N TYR A 21 -23.29 13.61 2.92
CA TYR A 21 -22.21 12.87 2.27
C TYR A 21 -22.68 11.47 1.86
N LYS A 22 -22.46 11.12 0.60
CA LYS A 22 -22.64 9.76 0.09
C LYS A 22 -21.36 9.33 -0.61
N TYR A 23 -20.83 8.20 -0.18
CA TYR A 23 -19.71 7.56 -0.85
C TYR A 23 -20.12 7.16 -2.28
N ALA A 24 -19.35 7.59 -3.26
CA ALA A 24 -19.47 7.18 -4.65
C ALA A 24 -18.08 6.80 -5.16
N CYS A 25 -17.92 5.51 -5.47
CA CYS A 25 -16.71 4.97 -6.05
C CYS A 25 -17.08 4.07 -7.21
N ILE A 26 -16.30 4.17 -8.29
CA ILE A 26 -16.39 3.31 -9.45
C ILE A 26 -15.10 2.51 -9.53
N ASP A 27 -15.26 1.19 -9.38
CA ASP A 27 -14.22 0.20 -9.60
C ASP A 27 -14.75 -0.82 -10.62
N ASN A 28 -14.15 -0.78 -11.81
CA ASN A 28 -14.48 -1.65 -12.92
C ASN A 28 -13.28 -2.50 -13.38
N SER A 29 -12.25 -2.62 -12.52
CA SER A 29 -11.10 -3.48 -12.79
C SER A 29 -11.54 -4.94 -12.89
N PRO A 30 -11.11 -5.71 -13.92
CA PRO A 30 -11.42 -7.13 -14.00
C PRO A 30 -10.98 -7.91 -12.75
N ILE A 31 -9.83 -7.55 -12.17
CA ILE A 31 -9.34 -8.21 -10.94
C ILE A 31 -10.29 -7.90 -9.78
N SER A 32 -10.67 -6.64 -9.60
CA SER A 32 -11.57 -6.28 -8.51
C SER A 32 -12.95 -6.93 -8.66
N VAL A 33 -13.55 -6.81 -9.86
CA VAL A 33 -14.91 -7.29 -10.15
C VAL A 33 -15.01 -8.81 -10.04
N TYR A 34 -14.04 -9.55 -10.57
CA TYR A 34 -14.12 -11.01 -10.66
C TYR A 34 -13.39 -11.77 -9.55
N ILE A 35 -12.44 -11.14 -8.86
CA ILE A 35 -11.61 -11.79 -7.82
C ILE A 35 -11.84 -11.12 -6.46
N SER A 36 -11.45 -9.86 -6.32
CA SER A 36 -11.40 -9.19 -5.01
C SER A 36 -12.77 -9.04 -4.39
N HIS A 37 -13.73 -8.43 -5.08
CA HIS A 37 -15.05 -8.19 -4.53
C HIS A 37 -15.81 -9.48 -4.17
N PRO A 38 -15.85 -10.54 -5.01
CA PRO A 38 -16.42 -11.82 -4.61
C PRO A 38 -15.75 -12.41 -3.37
N PHE A 39 -14.43 -12.42 -3.32
CA PHE A 39 -13.67 -12.96 -2.19
C PHE A 39 -13.91 -12.17 -0.90
N TRP A 40 -13.82 -10.83 -0.96
CA TRP A 40 -14.05 -9.94 0.17
C TRP A 40 -15.51 -9.95 0.65
N ASN A 41 -16.48 -10.09 -0.25
CA ASN A 41 -17.89 -10.26 0.12
C ASN A 41 -18.11 -11.56 0.90
N TRP A 42 -17.37 -12.62 0.57
CA TRP A 42 -17.41 -13.87 1.32
C TRP A 42 -16.70 -13.73 2.68
N ILE A 43 -15.50 -13.14 2.71
CA ILE A 43 -14.72 -12.98 3.95
C ILE A 43 -15.44 -12.12 4.98
N VAL A 44 -16.04 -11.00 4.55
CA VAL A 44 -16.68 -10.08 5.49
C VAL A 44 -17.80 -10.77 6.27
N GLU A 45 -18.44 -11.82 5.72
CA GLU A 45 -19.51 -12.54 6.41
C GLU A 45 -19.07 -13.16 7.74
N PHE A 46 -17.80 -13.54 7.84
CA PHE A 46 -17.21 -14.13 9.04
C PHE A 46 -16.87 -13.09 10.12
N TYR A 47 -16.83 -11.80 9.79
CA TYR A 47 -16.58 -10.76 10.79
C TYR A 47 -17.78 -10.58 11.72
N PRO A 48 -17.56 -10.55 13.04
CA PRO A 48 -18.63 -10.29 13.98
C PRO A 48 -19.14 -8.85 13.83
N ARG A 49 -20.44 -8.64 14.05
CA ARG A 49 -21.07 -7.32 13.85
C ARG A 49 -20.61 -6.24 14.83
N TRP A 50 -19.99 -6.62 15.94
CA TRP A 50 -19.42 -5.67 16.91
C TRP A 50 -18.04 -5.16 16.49
N LEU A 51 -17.37 -5.79 15.51
CA LEU A 51 -16.05 -5.39 15.06
C LEU A 51 -16.16 -4.10 14.21
N PRO A 52 -15.59 -2.97 14.66
CA PRO A 52 -15.66 -1.71 13.93
C PRO A 52 -14.83 -1.78 12.63
N PRO A 53 -15.31 -1.22 11.51
CA PRO A 53 -14.57 -1.19 10.25
C PRO A 53 -13.17 -0.59 10.36
N ASN A 54 -13.03 0.55 11.03
CA ASN A 54 -11.74 1.23 11.19
C ASN A 54 -10.68 0.40 11.94
N VAL A 55 -11.09 -0.62 12.72
CA VAL A 55 -10.15 -1.55 13.35
C VAL A 55 -9.54 -2.49 12.31
N LEU A 56 -10.29 -2.85 11.26
CA LEU A 56 -9.77 -3.62 10.12
C LEU A 56 -8.70 -2.81 9.39
N THR A 57 -9.03 -1.57 8.98
CA THR A 57 -8.09 -0.64 8.34
C THR A 57 -6.82 -0.46 9.17
N LEU A 58 -6.97 -0.13 10.45
CA LEU A 58 -5.82 0.09 11.35
C LEU A 58 -5.02 -1.20 11.55
N GLY A 59 -5.69 -2.35 11.66
CA GLY A 59 -5.04 -3.65 11.78
C GLY A 59 -4.20 -3.99 10.56
N GLY A 60 -4.74 -3.78 9.35
CA GLY A 60 -4.03 -3.95 8.09
C GLY A 60 -2.79 -3.05 8.02
N PHE A 61 -2.96 -1.77 8.33
CA PHE A 61 -1.85 -0.81 8.38
C PHE A 61 -0.76 -1.21 9.39
N LEU A 62 -1.13 -1.64 10.60
CA LEU A 62 -0.16 -2.03 11.62
C LEU A 62 0.60 -3.32 11.25
N ILE A 63 -0.06 -4.28 10.59
CA ILE A 63 0.59 -5.48 10.04
C ILE A 63 1.64 -5.07 8.99
N LEU A 64 1.25 -4.18 8.08
CA LEU A 64 2.12 -3.64 7.04
C LEU A 64 3.36 -2.94 7.64
N ILE A 65 3.15 -2.00 8.57
CA ILE A 65 4.21 -1.27 9.26
C ILE A 65 5.12 -2.22 10.04
N SER A 66 4.57 -3.24 10.69
CA SER A 66 5.36 -4.24 11.42
C SER A 66 6.28 -5.01 10.48
N SER A 67 5.81 -5.38 9.29
CA SER A 67 6.63 -6.06 8.27
C SER A 67 7.74 -5.14 7.72
N PHE A 68 7.44 -3.86 7.50
CA PHE A 68 8.43 -2.87 7.10
C PHE A 68 9.50 -2.62 8.17
N ILE A 69 9.10 -2.51 9.44
CA ILE A 69 10.04 -2.38 10.57
C ILE A 69 10.93 -3.62 10.65
N LEU A 70 10.36 -4.82 10.48
CA LEU A 70 11.13 -6.06 10.46
C LEU A 70 12.21 -6.01 9.37
N VAL A 71 11.85 -5.67 8.13
CA VAL A 71 12.82 -5.50 7.04
C VAL A 71 13.87 -4.44 7.38
N SER A 72 13.45 -3.31 7.94
CA SER A 72 14.34 -2.20 8.31
C SER A 72 15.36 -2.57 9.40
N ILE A 73 15.03 -3.52 10.29
CA ILE A 73 15.98 -4.05 11.28
C ILE A 73 17.13 -4.81 10.59
N TYR A 74 16.82 -5.56 9.53
CA TYR A 74 17.82 -6.32 8.76
C TYR A 74 18.50 -5.50 7.66
N ASP A 75 17.86 -4.44 7.17
CA ASP A 75 18.34 -3.67 6.01
C ASP A 75 18.06 -2.16 6.13
N TYR A 76 18.53 -1.57 7.23
CA TYR A 76 18.33 -0.14 7.51
C TYR A 76 18.88 0.79 6.41
N ASN A 77 19.98 0.40 5.75
CA ASN A 77 20.69 1.23 4.78
C ASN A 77 20.46 0.81 3.31
N PHE A 78 19.58 -0.17 3.06
CA PHE A 78 19.36 -0.79 1.74
C PHE A 78 20.63 -1.42 1.16
N ASN A 79 21.48 -2.00 2.01
CA ASN A 79 22.77 -2.57 1.62
C ASN A 79 22.80 -4.10 1.70
N SER A 80 21.89 -4.72 2.45
CA SER A 80 21.96 -6.16 2.78
C SER A 80 21.81 -7.06 1.55
N ASN A 81 21.11 -6.60 0.51
CA ASN A 81 21.02 -7.30 -0.79
C ASN A 81 21.83 -6.63 -1.90
N THR A 82 22.80 -5.77 -1.58
CA THR A 82 23.67 -5.14 -2.59
C THR A 82 24.67 -6.14 -3.17
N PHE A 83 24.77 -6.18 -4.50
CA PHE A 83 25.76 -6.97 -5.23
C PHE A 83 27.20 -6.59 -4.83
N GLY A 84 28.04 -7.60 -4.56
CA GLY A 84 29.44 -7.41 -4.20
C GLY A 84 29.67 -6.78 -2.82
N SER A 85 28.62 -6.64 -1.99
CA SER A 85 28.80 -6.16 -0.63
C SER A 85 29.57 -7.22 0.20
N LYS A 86 30.40 -6.78 1.15
CA LYS A 86 31.03 -7.70 2.13
C LYS A 86 29.99 -8.45 2.96
N GLN A 87 28.74 -7.99 2.94
CA GLN A 87 27.55 -8.60 3.53
C GLN A 87 26.82 -9.56 2.57
N GLU A 88 27.44 -10.01 1.46
CA GLU A 88 26.87 -11.09 0.63
C GLU A 88 26.61 -12.38 1.42
N GLU A 89 27.28 -12.56 2.56
CA GLU A 89 27.02 -13.64 3.51
C GLU A 89 25.88 -13.32 4.51
N GLU A 90 25.41 -12.07 4.59
CA GLU A 90 24.37 -11.53 5.49
C GLU A 90 23.19 -10.93 4.69
N THR A 91 22.72 -11.64 3.66
CA THR A 91 21.49 -11.24 2.96
C THR A 91 20.28 -11.30 3.90
N ILE A 92 19.22 -10.58 3.55
CA ILE A 92 17.97 -10.63 4.31
C ILE A 92 17.44 -12.07 4.29
N PRO A 93 17.22 -12.71 5.46
CA PRO A 93 16.72 -14.08 5.50
C PRO A 93 15.40 -14.24 4.72
N ASN A 94 15.35 -15.22 3.82
CA ASN A 94 14.22 -15.37 2.89
C ASN A 94 12.85 -15.45 3.57
N TRP A 95 12.74 -16.02 4.78
CA TRP A 95 11.47 -16.11 5.52
C TRP A 95 10.85 -14.74 5.82
N ILE A 96 11.65 -13.66 5.83
CA ILE A 96 11.15 -12.28 5.96
C ILE A 96 10.29 -11.91 4.75
N TRP A 97 10.67 -12.33 3.54
CA TRP A 97 9.85 -12.12 2.34
C TRP A 97 8.53 -12.88 2.39
N LEU A 98 8.50 -14.06 3.00
CA LEU A 98 7.23 -14.77 3.25
C LEU A 98 6.32 -13.96 4.18
N ILE A 99 6.89 -13.36 5.24
CA ILE A 99 6.14 -12.47 6.13
C ILE A 99 5.64 -11.24 5.38
N CYS A 100 6.47 -10.60 4.55
CA CYS A 100 6.05 -9.46 3.72
C CYS A 100 4.90 -9.85 2.78
N SER A 101 4.98 -11.00 2.13
CA SER A 101 3.90 -11.52 1.26
C SER A 101 2.59 -11.68 2.02
N ILE A 102 2.62 -12.36 3.17
CA ILE A 102 1.44 -12.56 4.02
C ILE A 102 0.92 -11.22 4.56
N ALA A 103 1.82 -10.33 5.00
CA ALA A 103 1.46 -9.03 5.55
C ALA A 103 0.79 -8.14 4.50
N THR A 104 1.34 -8.05 3.29
CA THR A 104 0.74 -7.31 2.17
C THR A 104 -0.63 -7.87 1.81
N PHE A 105 -0.76 -9.21 1.71
CA PHE A 105 -2.05 -9.83 1.43
C PHE A 105 -3.10 -9.54 2.52
N LEU A 106 -2.73 -9.70 3.80
CA LEU A 106 -3.64 -9.44 4.91
C LEU A 106 -4.00 -7.96 5.02
N ALA A 107 -3.04 -7.05 4.79
CA ALA A 107 -3.30 -5.61 4.78
C ALA A 107 -4.31 -5.26 3.67
N HIS A 108 -4.09 -5.73 2.44
CA HIS A 108 -5.01 -5.51 1.33
C HIS A 108 -6.38 -6.15 1.53
N LEU A 109 -6.44 -7.32 2.18
CA LEU A 109 -7.71 -7.97 2.54
C LEU A 109 -8.49 -7.16 3.58
N LEU A 110 -7.82 -6.70 4.63
CA LEU A 110 -8.47 -5.95 5.71
C LEU A 110 -8.97 -4.58 5.22
N ASP A 111 -8.16 -3.91 4.41
CA ASP A 111 -8.54 -2.72 3.63
C ASP A 111 -9.80 -2.99 2.77
N GLY A 112 -9.74 -3.90 1.80
CA GLY A 112 -10.86 -4.17 0.88
C GLY A 112 -12.15 -4.69 1.54
N THR A 113 -12.09 -5.16 2.79
CA THR A 113 -13.26 -5.63 3.55
C THR A 113 -13.84 -4.60 4.52
N ASP A 114 -13.16 -3.48 4.80
CA ASP A 114 -13.58 -2.52 5.81
C ASP A 114 -14.89 -1.78 5.40
N GLY A 115 -15.00 -1.32 4.16
CA GLY A 115 -16.17 -0.62 3.66
C GLY A 115 -17.35 -1.58 3.49
N LYS A 116 -17.06 -2.86 3.22
CA LYS A 116 -18.07 -3.92 3.25
C LYS A 116 -18.58 -4.15 4.66
N GLN A 117 -17.70 -4.15 5.65
CA GLN A 117 -18.08 -4.23 7.05
C GLN A 117 -18.87 -2.98 7.46
N ALA A 118 -18.47 -1.78 7.03
CA ALA A 118 -19.17 -0.53 7.33
C ALA A 118 -20.61 -0.53 6.80
N ARG A 119 -20.82 -1.06 5.59
CA ARG A 119 -22.16 -1.26 5.02
C ARG A 119 -22.98 -2.27 5.83
N ARG A 120 -22.35 -3.35 6.30
CA ARG A 120 -22.98 -4.37 7.15
C ARG A 120 -23.38 -3.81 8.52
N THR A 121 -22.58 -2.94 9.12
CA THR A 121 -22.83 -2.41 10.47
C THR A 121 -23.60 -1.09 10.46
N GLY A 122 -23.89 -0.52 9.28
CA GLY A 122 -24.56 0.77 9.16
C GLY A 122 -23.70 1.95 9.62
N SER A 123 -22.38 1.79 9.61
CA SER A 123 -21.41 2.78 10.10
C SER A 123 -20.63 3.45 8.96
N CYS A 124 -21.19 3.49 7.75
CA CYS A 124 -20.62 4.24 6.64
C CYS A 124 -20.64 5.74 6.95
N GLY A 125 -19.54 6.43 6.68
CA GLY A 125 -19.48 7.88 6.83
C GLY A 125 -18.18 8.48 6.32
N PRO A 126 -18.16 9.80 6.10
CA PRO A 126 -17.00 10.53 5.58
C PRO A 126 -15.75 10.41 6.45
N THR A 127 -15.90 10.27 7.77
CA THR A 127 -14.76 10.09 8.69
C THR A 127 -14.15 8.70 8.59
N GLY A 128 -14.97 7.67 8.37
CA GLY A 128 -14.48 6.29 8.16
C GLY A 128 -13.71 6.21 6.86
N GLU A 129 -14.22 6.83 5.80
CA GLU A 129 -13.54 6.90 4.52
C GLU A 129 -12.23 7.72 4.56
N LEU A 130 -12.22 8.86 5.27
CA LEU A 130 -10.99 9.62 5.48
C LEU A 130 -9.94 8.80 6.21
N PHE A 131 -10.38 7.99 7.18
CA PHE A 131 -9.49 7.11 7.94
C PHE A 131 -8.89 6.04 7.02
N ASP A 132 -9.74 5.37 6.24
CA ASP A 132 -9.39 4.36 5.26
C ASP A 132 -8.34 4.85 4.25
N HIS A 133 -8.74 5.81 3.42
CA HIS A 133 -7.85 6.36 2.39
C HIS A 133 -6.62 7.07 2.97
N GLY A 134 -6.72 7.59 4.20
CA GLY A 134 -5.59 8.16 4.92
C GLY A 134 -4.50 7.11 5.16
N PHE A 135 -4.87 5.92 5.63
CA PHE A 135 -3.93 4.82 5.83
C PHE A 135 -3.46 4.21 4.50
N ASP A 136 -4.29 4.16 3.46
CA ASP A 136 -3.84 3.76 2.12
C ASP A 136 -2.72 4.66 1.61
N SER A 137 -2.90 5.97 1.73
CA SER A 137 -1.91 6.96 1.28
C SER A 137 -0.57 6.86 2.03
N TRP A 138 -0.61 6.41 3.29
CA TRP A 138 0.59 6.21 4.11
C TRP A 138 1.24 4.86 3.82
N SER A 139 0.45 3.83 3.49
CA SER A 139 0.90 2.47 3.21
C SER A 139 1.78 2.37 1.97
N THR A 140 1.62 3.30 1.01
CA THR A 140 2.47 3.36 -0.20
C THR A 140 3.95 3.51 0.13
N VAL A 141 4.32 4.22 1.20
CA VAL A 141 5.71 4.46 1.61
C VAL A 141 6.42 3.18 2.04
N PRO A 142 5.96 2.46 3.10
CA PRO A 142 6.59 1.21 3.52
C PRO A 142 6.57 0.13 2.43
N LEU A 143 5.50 0.05 1.60
CA LEU A 143 5.46 -0.88 0.48
C LEU A 143 6.54 -0.60 -0.56
N THR A 144 6.67 0.66 -0.97
CA THR A 144 7.68 1.10 -1.96
C THR A 144 9.10 0.92 -1.41
N LEU A 145 9.35 1.24 -0.14
CA LEU A 145 10.68 1.01 0.43
C LEU A 145 11.00 -0.49 0.53
N THR A 146 10.05 -1.30 0.99
CA THR A 146 10.26 -2.75 1.18
C THR A 146 10.57 -3.46 -0.13
N ILE A 147 9.93 -3.11 -1.25
CA ILE A 147 10.26 -3.73 -2.55
C ILE A 147 11.69 -3.42 -3.00
N PHE A 148 12.19 -2.19 -2.77
CA PHE A 148 13.56 -1.83 -3.17
C PHE A 148 14.64 -2.44 -2.29
N SER A 149 14.33 -2.82 -1.05
CA SER A 149 15.22 -3.60 -0.20
C SER A 149 15.58 -4.98 -0.80
N ILE A 150 14.71 -5.57 -1.62
CA ILE A 150 15.02 -6.82 -2.36
C ILE A 150 16.23 -6.63 -3.29
N PHE A 151 16.33 -5.47 -3.93
CA PHE A 151 17.38 -5.15 -4.90
C PHE A 151 18.65 -4.59 -4.24
N GLY A 152 18.57 -4.14 -2.98
CA GLY A 152 19.65 -3.44 -2.30
C GLY A 152 19.98 -2.11 -2.99
N ARG A 153 21.28 -1.79 -3.09
CA ARG A 153 21.82 -0.61 -3.77
C ARG A 153 22.93 -1.01 -4.74
N GLY A 154 23.33 -0.09 -5.62
CA GLY A 154 24.46 -0.30 -6.53
C GLY A 154 24.05 -0.78 -7.92
N GLU A 155 24.91 -1.56 -8.56
CA GLU A 155 24.87 -1.86 -10.01
C GLU A 155 23.52 -2.39 -10.51
N TYR A 156 22.90 -3.32 -9.77
CA TYR A 156 21.64 -3.95 -10.16
C TYR A 156 20.40 -3.31 -9.53
N SER A 157 20.56 -2.20 -8.82
CA SER A 157 19.48 -1.48 -8.14
C SER A 157 19.33 -0.05 -8.65
N ILE A 158 18.35 0.68 -8.13
CA ILE A 158 18.15 2.10 -8.40
C ILE A 158 18.88 2.97 -7.38
N SER A 159 19.18 4.22 -7.77
CA SER A 159 19.73 5.20 -6.83
C SER A 159 18.69 5.63 -5.78
N PRO A 160 19.11 6.08 -4.58
CA PRO A 160 18.18 6.66 -3.60
C PRO A 160 17.39 7.86 -4.14
N TYR A 161 17.97 8.61 -5.08
CA TYR A 161 17.28 9.71 -5.77
C TYR A 161 16.13 9.19 -6.64
N THR A 162 16.39 8.14 -7.43
CA THR A 162 15.35 7.48 -8.24
C THR A 162 14.25 6.89 -7.35
N MET A 163 14.62 6.28 -6.21
CA MET A 163 13.65 5.76 -5.24
C MET A 163 12.76 6.87 -4.66
N LEU A 164 13.34 8.04 -4.35
CA LEU A 164 12.58 9.21 -3.93
C LEU A 164 11.63 9.70 -5.04
N CYS A 165 12.07 9.71 -6.30
CA CYS A 165 11.20 10.05 -7.43
C CYS A 165 10.04 9.07 -7.59
N VAL A 166 10.26 7.76 -7.39
CA VAL A 166 9.19 6.75 -7.39
C VAL A 166 8.20 7.01 -6.26
N LEU A 167 8.67 7.27 -5.03
CA LEU A 167 7.80 7.63 -3.90
C LEU A 167 6.96 8.87 -4.20
N ILE A 168 7.57 9.93 -4.74
CA ILE A 168 6.86 11.14 -5.13
C ILE A 168 5.80 10.83 -6.20
N SER A 169 6.15 10.03 -7.20
CA SER A 169 5.23 9.64 -8.28
C SER A 169 4.00 8.91 -7.74
N VAL A 170 4.20 7.90 -6.88
CA VAL A 170 3.10 7.16 -6.25
C VAL A 170 2.19 8.07 -5.42
N GLN A 171 2.76 8.99 -4.64
CA GLN A 171 1.97 9.95 -3.87
C GLN A 171 1.22 10.94 -4.77
N LEU A 172 1.82 11.39 -5.87
CA LEU A 172 1.17 12.26 -6.83
C LEU A 172 -0.04 11.57 -7.46
N VAL A 173 0.05 10.30 -7.86
CA VAL A 173 -1.09 9.52 -8.36
C VAL A 173 -2.22 9.48 -7.32
N PHE A 174 -1.90 9.18 -6.07
CA PHE A 174 -2.88 9.12 -4.99
C PHE A 174 -3.58 10.47 -4.76
N ILE A 175 -2.81 11.56 -4.76
CA ILE A 175 -3.33 12.93 -4.62
C ILE A 175 -4.20 13.30 -5.82
N CYS A 176 -3.78 12.97 -7.05
CA CYS A 176 -4.54 13.25 -8.26
C CYS A 176 -5.90 12.54 -8.27
N SER A 177 -5.97 11.27 -7.85
CA SER A 177 -7.25 10.55 -7.73
C SER A 177 -8.19 11.19 -6.70
N HIS A 178 -7.64 11.68 -5.57
CA HIS A 178 -8.42 12.38 -4.55
C HIS A 178 -8.85 13.77 -5.00
N TRP A 179 -8.01 14.47 -5.77
CA TRP A 179 -8.38 15.74 -6.38
C TRP A 179 -9.48 15.52 -7.43
N GLU A 180 -9.38 14.51 -8.28
CA GLU A 180 -10.45 14.16 -9.22
C GLU A 180 -11.76 13.94 -8.46
N LYS A 181 -11.76 13.09 -7.41
CA LYS A 181 -12.92 12.88 -6.54
C LYS A 181 -13.45 14.18 -5.95
N TYR A 182 -12.57 15.08 -5.49
CA TYR A 182 -12.98 16.37 -4.94
C TYR A 182 -13.75 17.22 -5.97
N ASN A 183 -13.38 17.18 -7.25
CA ASN A 183 -14.08 17.93 -8.30
C ASN A 183 -15.33 17.22 -8.83
N THR A 184 -15.30 15.90 -8.97
CA THR A 184 -16.36 15.12 -9.63
C THR A 184 -17.40 14.55 -8.66
N GLY A 185 -17.04 14.43 -7.38
CA GLY A 185 -17.81 13.73 -6.36
C GLY A 185 -17.69 12.20 -6.42
N VAL A 186 -16.90 11.64 -7.33
CA VAL A 186 -16.76 10.19 -7.54
C VAL A 186 -15.28 9.80 -7.50
N LEU A 187 -14.94 8.78 -6.71
CA LEU A 187 -13.60 8.18 -6.74
C LEU A 187 -13.53 7.13 -7.85
N PHE A 188 -12.58 7.30 -8.77
CA PHE A 188 -12.28 6.30 -9.78
C PHE A 188 -11.07 5.48 -9.34
N LEU A 189 -11.26 4.18 -9.13
CA LEU A 189 -10.16 3.31 -8.74
C LEU A 189 -9.39 2.85 -9.98
N SER A 190 -8.07 3.00 -9.95
CA SER A 190 -7.21 2.52 -11.04
C SER A 190 -7.26 0.99 -11.12
N TRP A 191 -7.28 0.44 -12.32
CA TRP A 191 -7.12 -1.01 -12.53
C TRP A 191 -5.81 -1.55 -11.96
N GLY A 192 -4.81 -0.68 -11.86
CA GLY A 192 -3.51 -0.99 -11.26
C GLY A 192 -3.57 -1.19 -9.75
N TYR A 193 -4.61 -0.74 -9.03
CA TYR A 193 -4.67 -0.81 -7.56
C TYR A 193 -4.58 -2.26 -7.06
N ASP A 194 -5.63 -3.06 -7.27
CA ASP A 194 -5.63 -4.47 -6.87
C ASP A 194 -4.51 -5.27 -7.56
N ALA A 195 -4.27 -4.99 -8.84
CA ALA A 195 -3.22 -5.66 -9.61
C ALA A 195 -1.83 -5.49 -8.96
N SER A 196 -1.53 -4.27 -8.48
CA SER A 196 -0.26 -3.97 -7.80
C SER A 196 -0.16 -4.65 -6.44
N GLN A 197 -1.25 -4.72 -5.67
CA GLN A 197 -1.26 -5.34 -4.34
C GLN A 197 -1.07 -6.87 -4.44
N TYR A 198 -1.81 -7.55 -5.31
CA TYR A 198 -1.59 -8.97 -5.57
C TYR A 198 -0.23 -9.23 -6.23
N GLY A 199 0.18 -8.38 -7.17
CA GLY A 199 1.48 -8.47 -7.82
C GLY A 199 2.63 -8.39 -6.82
N LEU A 200 2.54 -7.48 -5.85
CA LEU A 200 3.53 -7.31 -4.80
C LEU A 200 3.55 -8.50 -3.83
N CYS A 201 2.38 -9.01 -3.45
CA CYS A 201 2.26 -10.24 -2.67
C CYS A 201 2.94 -11.43 -3.36
N ILE A 202 2.69 -11.62 -4.65
CA ILE A 202 3.31 -12.66 -5.47
C ILE A 202 4.81 -12.43 -5.61
N PHE A 203 5.25 -11.18 -5.76
CA PHE A 203 6.66 -10.85 -5.88
C PHE A 203 7.44 -11.17 -4.59
N TYR A 204 6.89 -10.86 -3.42
CA TYR A 204 7.47 -11.27 -2.14
C TYR A 204 7.47 -12.78 -1.95
N LEU A 205 6.41 -13.47 -2.39
CA LEU A 205 6.37 -14.94 -2.35
C LEU A 205 7.43 -15.55 -3.26
N PHE A 206 7.65 -14.96 -4.43
CA PHE A 206 8.74 -15.34 -5.32
C PHE A 206 10.10 -15.10 -4.65
N ALA A 207 10.32 -13.93 -4.02
CA ALA A 207 11.55 -13.62 -3.31
C ALA A 207 11.85 -14.58 -2.14
N PHE A 208 10.81 -15.14 -1.48
CA PHE A 208 10.97 -16.19 -0.47
C PHE A 208 11.61 -17.46 -1.03
N PHE A 209 11.20 -17.90 -2.23
CA PHE A 209 11.75 -19.10 -2.86
C PHE A 209 13.02 -18.83 -3.68
N ALA A 210 13.21 -17.59 -4.15
CA ALA A 210 14.32 -17.21 -5.00
C ALA A 210 15.64 -17.16 -4.24
N ASN A 211 16.73 -17.44 -4.95
CA ASN A 211 18.05 -17.05 -4.48
C ASN A 211 18.21 -15.53 -4.68
N PRO A 212 18.65 -14.75 -3.67
CA PRO A 212 18.83 -13.30 -3.80
C PRO A 212 19.64 -12.86 -5.03
N LYS A 213 20.59 -13.68 -5.49
CA LYS A 213 21.41 -13.42 -6.68
C LYS A 213 20.60 -13.32 -7.98
N ILE A 214 19.39 -13.86 -8.04
CA ILE A 214 18.51 -13.73 -9.21
C ILE A 214 18.13 -12.26 -9.46
N PHE A 215 18.07 -11.45 -8.40
CA PHE A 215 17.78 -10.02 -8.52
C PHE A 215 18.99 -9.20 -8.98
N HIS A 216 20.18 -9.81 -9.06
CA HIS A 216 21.43 -9.21 -9.57
C HIS A 216 21.65 -9.53 -11.05
N SER A 217 20.66 -9.20 -11.87
CA SER A 217 20.72 -9.44 -13.32
C SER A 217 20.19 -8.27 -14.13
N ASN A 218 20.78 -8.07 -15.30
CA ASN A 218 20.27 -7.17 -16.31
C ASN A 218 19.29 -7.90 -17.23
N LEU A 219 18.15 -7.29 -17.52
CA LEU A 219 17.17 -7.80 -18.48
C LEU A 219 17.62 -7.53 -19.93
N VAL A 220 18.21 -6.36 -20.13
CA VAL A 220 18.83 -5.87 -21.37
C VAL A 220 20.09 -5.11 -20.96
N ASP A 221 21.10 -5.01 -21.82
CA ASP A 221 22.34 -4.27 -21.53
C ASP A 221 22.05 -2.89 -20.89
N GLY A 222 22.46 -2.73 -19.64
CA GLY A 222 22.26 -1.50 -18.85
C GLY A 222 20.91 -1.32 -18.17
N LEU A 223 19.95 -2.23 -18.33
CA LEU A 223 18.63 -2.20 -17.69
C LEU A 223 18.48 -3.36 -16.69
N SER A 224 18.68 -3.07 -15.40
CA SER A 224 18.41 -4.03 -14.33
C SER A 224 16.91 -4.24 -14.12
N LEU A 225 16.54 -5.38 -13.51
CA LEU A 225 15.15 -5.64 -13.11
C LEU A 225 14.61 -4.54 -12.19
N ALA A 226 15.43 -4.00 -11.28
CA ALA A 226 15.05 -2.91 -10.39
C ALA A 226 14.68 -1.64 -11.17
N TYR A 227 15.47 -1.29 -12.19
CA TYR A 227 15.17 -0.14 -13.07
C TYR A 227 13.90 -0.37 -13.87
N PHE A 228 13.70 -1.56 -14.44
CA PHE A 228 12.47 -1.89 -15.16
C PHE A 228 11.24 -1.74 -14.25
N ILE A 229 11.29 -2.28 -13.04
CA ILE A 229 10.21 -2.12 -12.05
C ILE A 229 10.03 -0.64 -11.70
N ALA A 230 11.10 0.12 -11.45
CA ALA A 230 10.99 1.54 -11.15
C ALA A 230 10.29 2.34 -12.27
N THR A 231 10.49 1.97 -13.54
CA THR A 231 9.81 2.64 -14.67
C THR A 231 8.31 2.41 -14.72
N THR A 232 7.77 1.35 -14.10
CA THR A 232 6.32 1.12 -14.05
C THR A 232 5.59 2.04 -13.06
N PHE A 233 6.33 2.82 -12.27
CA PHE A 233 5.79 3.78 -11.31
C PHE A 233 5.71 5.22 -11.82
N PHE A 234 6.12 5.48 -13.07
CA PHE A 234 6.01 6.77 -13.75
C PHE A 234 5.01 6.70 -14.89
#